data_AF-A0A3M7QZP4-F1
#
_entry.id   AF-A0A3M7QZP4-F1
#
_cell.length_a   1.000
_cell.length_b   1.000
_cell.length_c   1.000
_cell.angle_alpha   90.00
_cell.angle_beta   90.00
_cell.angle_gamma   90.00
#
_symmetry.space_group_name_H-M   'P 1'
#
loop_
_entity.id
_entity.type
_entity.pdbx_description
1 polymer ?
#
loop_
_entity_poly.entity_id
_entity_poly.type
_entity_poly.pdbx_seq_one_letter_code
_entity_poly.pdbx_strand_id
1 'polypeptide(L)'
;MINFYNGFVACDPNNAVLSDVVGIDHLGIGSDYDGIPSTPNGLDDVSMYPNLFKQLLDKEWTEDDLIKLAGGNILRVFSQVEQFAKSIISDRPINDLINSQHISNIVWVTLFKDSFTLTSSHDLRSIRLLNFPSGPEDHVTLKMIIEQFYELFDLNILEFRKFGMKEMLLKNKRECFVQE
;
A
#
# COMPACT_ATOMS: atom_id res chain seq x y z
N MET A 1 5.26 -10.44 -4.27
CA MET A 1 4.92 -9.82 -5.56
C MET A 1 6.07 -8.90 -5.95
N ILE A 2 6.40 -8.81 -7.23
CA ILE A 2 7.53 -8.05 -7.77
C ILE A 2 7.11 -6.60 -7.96
N ASN A 3 7.91 -5.68 -7.43
CA ASN A 3 7.75 -4.23 -7.53
C ASN A 3 8.49 -3.69 -8.75
N PHE A 4 7.96 -2.62 -9.37
CA PHE A 4 8.55 -1.96 -10.54
C PHE A 4 9.47 -0.80 -10.16
N TYR A 5 10.02 -0.73 -8.96
CA TYR A 5 11.02 0.28 -8.64
C TYR A 5 12.38 -0.09 -9.24
N ASN A 6 12.98 0.81 -10.01
CA ASN A 6 14.31 0.61 -10.62
C ASN A 6 15.42 0.29 -9.60
N GLY A 7 15.23 0.63 -8.32
CA GLY A 7 16.15 0.23 -7.25
C GLY A 7 16.10 -1.26 -6.86
N PHE A 8 15.04 -1.98 -7.26
CA PHE A 8 14.84 -3.40 -6.94
C PHE A 8 14.92 -4.32 -8.16
N VAL A 9 14.67 -3.80 -9.35
CA VAL A 9 14.80 -4.55 -10.61
C VAL A 9 16.04 -4.08 -11.36
N ALA A 10 16.84 -5.02 -11.85
CA ALA A 10 18.12 -4.73 -12.50
C ALA A 10 18.33 -5.59 -13.74
N CYS A 11 19.14 -5.07 -14.66
CA CYS A 11 19.50 -5.70 -15.93
C CYS A 11 20.92 -6.29 -15.89
N ASP A 12 21.27 -6.96 -14.79
CA ASP A 12 22.59 -7.59 -14.63
C ASP A 12 22.47 -9.09 -14.90
N PRO A 13 23.15 -9.65 -15.92
CA PRO A 13 23.13 -11.08 -16.20
C PRO A 13 23.76 -11.94 -15.10
N ASN A 14 24.50 -11.34 -14.16
CA ASN A 14 25.06 -12.04 -13.00
C ASN A 14 24.07 -12.14 -11.84
N ASN A 15 22.94 -11.43 -11.90
CA ASN A 15 21.89 -11.53 -10.89
C ASN A 15 21.03 -12.77 -11.12
N ALA A 16 20.60 -13.39 -10.02
CA ALA A 16 19.66 -14.50 -10.08
C ALA A 16 18.28 -14.04 -10.59
N VAL A 17 17.67 -14.80 -11.49
CA VAL A 17 16.31 -14.55 -11.97
C VAL A 17 15.31 -15.18 -11.01
N LEU A 18 14.33 -14.41 -10.54
CA LEU A 18 13.39 -14.85 -9.50
C LEU A 18 12.62 -16.11 -9.87
N SER A 19 12.23 -16.28 -11.14
CA SER A 19 11.55 -17.48 -11.63
C SER A 19 12.37 -18.75 -11.44
N ASP A 20 13.69 -18.65 -11.52
CA ASP A 20 14.60 -19.81 -11.44
C ASP A 20 14.87 -20.18 -9.97
N VAL A 21 14.78 -19.20 -9.07
CA VAL A 21 15.04 -19.37 -7.63
C VAL A 21 13.79 -19.85 -6.89
N VAL A 22 12.65 -19.18 -7.10
CA VAL A 22 11.42 -19.49 -6.36
C VAL A 22 10.40 -20.26 -7.19
N GLY A 23 10.54 -20.33 -8.51
CA GLY A 23 9.56 -20.96 -9.39
C GLY A 23 8.38 -20.05 -9.73
N ILE A 24 7.81 -20.25 -10.92
CA ILE A 24 6.71 -19.43 -11.47
C ILE A 24 5.48 -19.38 -10.56
N ASP A 25 5.20 -20.46 -9.82
CA ASP A 25 4.04 -20.55 -8.94
C ASP A 25 4.10 -19.56 -7.75
N HIS A 26 5.25 -18.96 -7.48
CA HIS A 26 5.45 -18.04 -6.35
C HIS A 26 5.58 -16.58 -6.77
N LEU A 27 5.41 -16.28 -8.05
CA LEU A 27 5.52 -14.93 -8.60
C LEU A 27 4.16 -14.23 -8.69
N GLY A 28 4.17 -12.91 -8.55
CA GLY A 28 3.01 -12.05 -8.77
C GLY A 28 3.50 -10.62 -8.97
N ILE A 29 2.65 -9.72 -9.47
CA ILE A 29 3.03 -8.35 -9.78
C ILE A 29 2.44 -7.38 -8.74
N GLY A 30 3.26 -6.47 -8.24
CA GLY A 30 2.85 -5.39 -7.34
C GLY A 30 3.61 -4.13 -7.69
N SER A 31 3.20 -3.45 -8.76
CA SER A 31 3.98 -2.42 -9.44
C SER A 31 4.38 -1.24 -8.57
N ASP A 32 3.58 -0.91 -7.55
CA ASP A 32 3.79 0.24 -6.67
C ASP A 32 3.72 1.59 -7.42
N TYR A 33 2.90 1.64 -8.49
CA TYR A 33 2.56 2.90 -9.16
C TYR A 33 2.04 3.92 -8.16
N ASP A 34 2.39 5.20 -8.37
CA ASP A 34 2.16 6.33 -7.46
C ASP A 34 2.84 6.21 -6.06
N GLY A 35 3.56 5.11 -5.78
CA GLY A 35 4.31 4.89 -4.54
C GLY A 35 5.84 4.99 -4.68
N ILE A 36 6.36 5.03 -5.90
CA ILE A 36 7.79 4.97 -6.21
C ILE A 36 8.24 6.17 -7.06
N PRO A 37 9.50 6.61 -6.95
CA PRO A 37 9.98 7.81 -7.66
C PRO A 37 10.29 7.55 -9.14
N SER A 38 10.43 6.28 -9.55
CA SER A 38 10.73 5.91 -10.94
C SER A 38 10.30 4.48 -11.26
N THR A 39 9.97 4.26 -12.52
CA THR A 39 9.58 2.96 -13.09
C THR A 39 10.49 2.59 -14.27
N PRO A 40 10.50 1.31 -14.67
CA PRO A 40 11.17 0.84 -15.86
C PRO A 40 10.57 1.46 -17.13
N ASN A 41 11.42 1.83 -18.09
CA ASN A 41 11.12 2.28 -19.45
C ASN A 41 10.05 1.44 -20.14
N GLY A 42 8.87 1.99 -20.42
CA GLY A 42 7.78 1.26 -21.07
C GLY A 42 6.92 0.47 -20.11
N LEU A 43 7.12 0.66 -18.80
CA LEU A 43 6.19 0.39 -17.70
C LEU A 43 5.85 1.69 -16.95
N ASP A 44 5.69 2.78 -17.70
CA ASP A 44 5.57 4.14 -17.16
C ASP A 44 4.32 4.32 -16.27
N ASP A 45 3.23 3.64 -16.61
CA ASP A 45 1.96 3.71 -15.89
C ASP A 45 1.16 2.40 -15.94
N VAL A 46 0.02 2.38 -15.26
CA VAL A 46 -0.89 1.22 -15.16
C VAL A 46 -1.43 0.70 -16.50
N SER A 47 -1.34 1.47 -17.59
CA SER A 47 -1.76 1.00 -18.92
C SER A 47 -0.71 0.12 -19.60
N MET A 48 0.51 0.04 -19.04
CA MET A 48 1.67 -0.58 -19.69
C MET A 48 1.89 -2.05 -19.35
N TYR A 49 1.05 -2.68 -18.51
CA TYR A 49 1.11 -4.13 -18.26
C TYR A 49 1.18 -4.99 -19.55
N PRO A 50 0.43 -4.70 -20.63
CA PRO A 50 0.56 -5.46 -21.88
C PRO A 50 2.00 -5.50 -22.44
N ASN A 51 2.80 -4.46 -22.22
CA ASN A 51 4.21 -4.45 -22.66
C ASN A 51 5.03 -5.49 -21.91
N LEU A 52 4.80 -5.64 -20.59
CA LEU A 52 5.44 -6.67 -19.77
C LEU A 52 5.10 -8.07 -20.28
N PHE A 53 3.81 -8.38 -20.42
CA PHE A 53 3.36 -9.71 -20.86
C PHE A 53 3.89 -10.06 -22.26
N LYS A 54 3.91 -9.10 -23.17
CA LYS A 54 4.51 -9.28 -24.49
C LYS A 54 6.00 -9.63 -24.39
N GLN A 55 6.78 -8.93 -23.58
CA GLN A 55 8.20 -9.22 -23.43
C GLN A 55 8.46 -10.57 -22.75
N LEU A 56 7.60 -11.00 -21.83
CA LEU A 56 7.71 -12.32 -21.21
C LEU A 56 7.41 -13.44 -22.21
N LEU A 57 6.43 -13.26 -23.10
CA LEU A 57 6.20 -14.17 -24.23
C LEU A 57 7.43 -14.27 -25.15
N ASP A 58 8.06 -13.13 -25.47
CA ASP A 58 9.30 -13.10 -26.26
C ASP A 58 10.49 -13.80 -25.55
N LYS A 59 10.38 -14.03 -24.24
CA LYS A 59 11.33 -14.76 -23.40
C LYS A 59 10.87 -16.19 -23.08
N GLU A 60 10.00 -16.76 -23.92
CA GLU A 60 9.55 -18.15 -23.87
C GLU A 60 8.73 -18.51 -22.62
N TRP A 61 8.15 -17.53 -21.92
CA TRP A 61 7.13 -17.82 -20.91
C TRP A 61 5.88 -18.37 -21.58
N THR A 62 5.31 -19.44 -21.02
CA THR A 62 4.09 -20.03 -21.56
C THR A 62 2.86 -19.20 -21.19
N GLU A 63 1.75 -19.38 -21.91
CA GLU A 63 0.48 -18.73 -21.55
C GLU A 63 0.04 -19.08 -20.12
N ASP A 64 0.25 -20.33 -19.69
CA ASP A 64 -0.02 -20.79 -18.33
C ASP A 64 0.83 -20.04 -17.29
N ASP A 65 2.11 -19.78 -17.58
CA ASP A 65 2.99 -19.00 -16.70
C ASP A 65 2.48 -17.56 -16.54
N LEU A 66 2.00 -16.96 -17.63
CA LEU A 66 1.47 -15.61 -17.62
C LEU A 66 0.12 -15.52 -16.88
N ILE A 67 -0.75 -16.51 -17.02
CA ILE A 67 -2.00 -16.60 -16.24
C ILE A 67 -1.69 -16.66 -14.74
N LYS A 68 -0.69 -17.47 -14.36
CA LYS A 68 -0.22 -17.56 -12.97
C LYS A 68 0.29 -16.20 -12.48
N LEU A 69 1.14 -15.53 -13.26
CA LEU A 69 1.72 -14.23 -12.92
C LEU A 69 0.67 -13.11 -12.83
N ALA A 70 -0.28 -13.07 -13.77
CA ALA A 70 -1.29 -12.02 -13.89
C ALA A 70 -2.28 -12.02 -12.71
N GLY A 71 -2.55 -13.18 -12.13
CA GLY A 71 -3.52 -13.28 -11.04
C GLY A 71 -3.70 -14.68 -10.46
N GLY A 72 -3.37 -15.73 -11.21
CA GLY A 72 -3.58 -17.12 -10.76
C GLY A 72 -2.91 -17.42 -9.42
N ASN A 73 -1.68 -16.95 -9.21
CA ASN A 73 -0.95 -17.19 -7.97
C ASN A 73 -1.54 -16.44 -6.78
N ILE A 74 -1.94 -15.18 -6.95
CA ILE A 74 -2.56 -14.43 -5.84
C ILE A 74 -3.94 -14.98 -5.50
N LEU A 75 -4.74 -15.38 -6.50
CA LEU A 75 -6.03 -16.02 -6.26
C LEU A 75 -5.87 -17.36 -5.52
N ARG A 76 -4.86 -18.16 -5.88
CA ARG A 76 -4.53 -19.41 -5.17
C ARG A 76 -4.19 -19.15 -3.71
N VAL A 77 -3.30 -18.19 -3.44
CA VAL A 77 -2.91 -17.83 -2.07
C VAL A 77 -4.09 -17.28 -1.29
N PHE A 78 -4.88 -16.39 -1.89
CA PHE A 78 -6.00 -15.77 -1.22
C PHE A 78 -7.10 -16.79 -0.88
N SER A 79 -7.37 -17.75 -1.76
CA SER A 79 -8.27 -18.86 -1.46
C SER A 79 -7.80 -19.70 -0.28
N GLN A 80 -6.50 -19.96 -0.15
CA GLN A 80 -5.96 -20.68 1.02
C GLN A 80 -6.11 -19.86 2.31
N VAL A 81 -5.91 -18.54 2.25
CA VAL A 81 -6.14 -17.64 3.40
C VAL A 81 -7.61 -17.68 3.83
N GLU A 82 -8.55 -17.64 2.88
CA GLU A 82 -9.99 -17.75 3.19
C GLU A 82 -10.35 -19.10 3.80
N GLN A 83 -9.77 -20.20 3.33
CA GLN A 83 -9.97 -21.53 3.90
C GLN A 83 -9.44 -21.60 5.33
N PHE A 84 -8.26 -21.03 5.59
CA PHE A 84 -7.71 -20.96 6.94
C PHE A 84 -8.59 -20.10 7.85
N ALA A 85 -9.03 -18.92 7.40
CA ALA A 85 -9.94 -18.06 8.16
C ALA A 85 -11.23 -18.80 8.56
N LYS A 86 -11.80 -19.62 7.66
CA LYS A 86 -12.97 -20.47 7.96
C LYS A 86 -12.65 -21.54 9.01
N SER A 87 -11.44 -22.09 9.00
CA SER A 87 -11.03 -23.13 9.96
C SER A 87 -10.89 -22.62 11.39
N ILE A 88 -10.66 -21.31 11.58
CA ILE A 88 -10.48 -20.68 12.88
C ILE A 88 -11.69 -19.82 13.31
N ILE A 89 -12.82 -19.91 12.62
CA ILE A 89 -13.99 -19.04 12.89
C ILE A 89 -14.58 -19.24 14.30
N SER A 90 -14.36 -20.41 14.90
CA SER A 90 -14.75 -20.72 16.28
C SER A 90 -13.79 -20.16 17.33
N ASP A 91 -12.60 -19.73 16.92
CA ASP A 91 -11.60 -19.19 17.83
C ASP A 91 -12.04 -17.79 18.27
N ARG A 92 -11.74 -17.44 19.51
CA ARG A 92 -12.04 -16.10 20.01
C ARG A 92 -11.13 -15.09 19.28
N PRO A 93 -11.65 -13.92 18.89
CA PRO A 93 -10.80 -12.84 18.38
C PRO A 93 -9.65 -12.56 19.34
N ILE A 94 -8.45 -12.33 18.79
CA ILE A 94 -7.27 -11.96 19.56
C ILE A 94 -7.55 -10.60 20.24
N ASN A 95 -7.43 -10.57 21.57
CA ASN A 95 -7.65 -9.37 22.40
C ASN A 95 -6.41 -9.05 23.24
N ASP A 96 -5.22 -9.34 22.71
CA ASP A 96 -3.96 -9.10 23.41
C ASP A 96 -3.61 -7.61 23.39
N LEU A 97 -3.10 -7.10 24.51
CA LEU A 97 -2.60 -5.74 24.62
C LEU A 97 -1.17 -5.67 24.09
N ILE A 98 -0.90 -4.70 23.21
CA ILE A 98 0.46 -4.37 22.78
C ILE A 98 1.17 -3.71 23.98
N ASN A 99 2.34 -4.21 24.37
CA ASN A 99 3.11 -3.63 25.46
C ASN A 99 3.51 -2.19 25.12
N SER A 100 3.25 -1.27 26.05
CA SER A 100 3.49 0.18 25.90
C SER A 100 4.94 0.54 25.59
N GLN A 101 5.90 -0.31 25.97
CA GLN A 101 7.32 -0.13 25.64
C GLN A 101 7.59 -0.19 24.12
N HIS A 102 6.75 -0.89 23.35
CA HIS A 102 6.86 -0.93 21.88
C HIS A 102 6.20 0.26 21.19
N ILE A 103 5.61 1.18 21.97
CA ILE A 103 4.72 2.22 21.47
C ILE A 103 5.15 3.61 21.97
N SER A 104 6.47 3.79 22.11
CA SER A 104 7.08 5.09 22.31
C SER A 104 6.85 5.93 21.06
N ASN A 105 6.21 7.10 21.19
CA ASN A 105 5.93 8.11 20.14
C ASN A 105 4.49 8.12 19.59
N ILE A 106 3.52 7.62 20.35
CA ILE A 106 2.09 7.78 20.05
C ILE A 106 1.45 8.82 20.96
N VAL A 107 0.51 9.58 20.40
CA VAL A 107 -0.51 10.31 21.15
C VAL A 107 -1.74 9.41 21.26
N TRP A 108 -2.08 9.06 22.49
CA TRP A 108 -3.23 8.22 22.81
C TRP A 108 -4.47 9.08 22.94
N VAL A 109 -5.55 8.70 22.25
CA VAL A 109 -6.88 9.23 22.52
C VAL A 109 -7.62 8.22 23.39
N THR A 110 -7.89 8.58 24.64
CA THR A 110 -8.79 7.79 25.49
C THR A 110 -10.18 8.38 25.38
N LEU A 111 -11.11 7.62 24.80
CA LEU A 111 -12.51 8.01 24.69
C LEU A 111 -13.27 7.60 25.96
N PHE A 112 -13.98 8.55 26.55
CA PHE A 112 -15.00 8.33 27.57
C PHE A 112 -16.36 8.65 26.97
N LYS A 113 -17.42 8.24 27.65
CA LYS A 113 -18.81 8.47 27.22
C LYS A 113 -19.09 9.94 26.84
N ASP A 114 -18.56 10.89 27.63
CA ASP A 114 -18.84 12.33 27.49
C ASP A 114 -17.58 13.20 27.37
N SER A 115 -16.40 12.60 27.21
CA SER A 115 -15.12 13.33 27.11
C SER A 115 -14.07 12.50 26.40
N PHE A 116 -12.98 13.13 25.99
CA PHE A 116 -11.78 12.40 25.59
C PHE A 116 -10.54 13.00 26.22
N THR A 117 -9.49 12.20 26.31
CA THR A 117 -8.20 12.61 26.85
C THR A 117 -7.11 12.29 25.85
N LEU A 118 -6.36 13.31 25.44
CA LEU A 118 -5.14 13.16 24.64
C LEU A 118 -3.96 12.98 25.59
N THR A 119 -3.22 11.89 25.47
CA THR A 119 -2.02 11.62 26.29
C THR A 119 -0.84 11.36 25.38
N SER A 120 0.21 12.17 25.47
CA SER A 120 1.44 11.92 24.74
C SER A 120 2.29 10.89 25.48
N SER A 121 2.90 9.97 24.72
CA SER A 121 3.91 9.05 25.26
C SER A 121 5.23 9.73 25.66
N HIS A 122 5.49 10.95 25.15
CA HIS A 122 6.71 11.72 25.45
C HIS A 122 6.60 12.59 26.70
N ASP A 123 5.40 13.10 26.99
CA ASP A 123 5.11 13.96 28.11
C ASP A 123 3.80 13.43 28.69
N LEU A 124 3.83 12.82 29.88
CA LEU A 124 2.68 12.21 30.57
C LEU A 124 1.55 13.21 30.89
N ARG A 125 1.59 14.41 30.30
CA ARG A 125 0.53 15.41 30.31
C ARG A 125 -0.63 14.91 29.47
N SER A 126 -1.73 14.72 30.17
CA SER A 126 -3.02 14.39 29.58
C SER A 126 -3.85 15.66 29.44
N ILE A 127 -4.23 16.05 28.22
CA ILE A 127 -5.20 17.12 27.99
C ILE A 127 -6.58 16.48 27.91
N ARG A 128 -7.40 16.71 28.93
CA ARG A 128 -8.80 16.28 28.94
C ARG A 128 -9.65 17.40 28.36
N LEU A 129 -10.26 17.13 27.21
CA LEU A 129 -11.25 18.03 26.63
C LEU A 129 -12.63 17.57 27.12
N LEU A 130 -13.29 18.46 27.87
CA LEU A 130 -14.60 18.23 28.47
C LEU A 130 -15.68 18.96 27.67
N ASN A 131 -16.89 18.39 27.73
CA ASN A 131 -18.14 18.91 27.19
C ASN A 131 -18.27 18.84 25.67
N PHE A 132 -18.82 17.72 25.20
CA PHE A 132 -19.56 17.71 23.94
C PHE A 132 -20.94 18.30 24.20
N PRO A 133 -21.40 19.33 23.45
CA PRO A 133 -22.80 19.71 23.51
C PRO A 133 -23.64 18.54 22.99
N SER A 134 -24.43 17.94 23.89
CA SER A 134 -25.40 16.89 23.55
C SER A 134 -26.62 17.51 22.85
N GLY A 135 -26.40 18.04 21.65
CA GLY A 135 -27.43 18.63 20.79
C GLY A 135 -27.39 18.00 19.39
N PRO A 136 -28.50 18.02 18.64
CA PRO A 136 -28.72 17.19 17.44
C PRO A 136 -27.95 17.62 16.18
N GLU A 137 -26.90 18.45 16.30
CA GLU A 137 -26.12 18.92 15.15
C GLU A 137 -24.67 18.41 15.20
N ASP A 138 -24.49 17.16 14.75
CA ASP A 138 -23.23 16.40 14.77
C ASP A 138 -22.11 16.94 13.85
N HIS A 139 -22.30 18.07 13.17
CA HIS A 139 -21.34 18.62 12.20
C HIS A 139 -20.37 19.66 12.79
N VAL A 140 -20.67 20.23 13.96
CA VAL A 140 -19.82 21.27 14.59
C VAL A 140 -18.61 20.64 15.30
N THR A 141 -18.76 19.42 15.82
CA THR A 141 -17.75 18.75 16.65
C THR A 141 -16.53 18.27 15.85
N LEU A 142 -16.74 17.65 14.69
CA LEU A 142 -15.65 17.19 13.83
C LEU A 142 -14.84 18.35 13.25
N LYS A 143 -15.51 19.44 12.87
CA LYS A 143 -14.85 20.64 12.32
C LYS A 143 -14.00 21.36 13.36
N MET A 144 -14.47 21.47 14.61
CA MET A 144 -13.68 22.02 15.72
C MET A 144 -12.47 21.15 16.08
N ILE A 145 -12.63 19.82 16.07
CA ILE A 145 -11.53 18.88 16.33
C ILE A 145 -10.47 18.98 15.22
N ILE A 146 -10.90 19.02 13.96
CA ILE A 146 -10.06 19.21 12.78
C ILE A 146 -9.33 20.55 12.86
N GLU A 147 -10.02 21.67 13.03
CA GLU A 147 -9.42 23.02 13.07
C GLU A 147 -8.41 23.19 14.23
N GLN A 148 -8.69 22.65 15.43
CA GLN A 148 -7.72 22.65 16.54
C GLN A 148 -6.51 21.74 16.28
N PHE A 149 -6.68 20.67 15.49
CA PHE A 149 -5.59 19.79 15.09
C PHE A 149 -4.69 20.43 14.01
N TYR A 150 -5.25 21.23 13.09
CA TYR A 150 -4.46 21.92 12.07
C TYR A 150 -3.66 23.11 12.62
N GLU A 151 -4.18 23.88 13.58
CA GLU A 151 -3.42 24.96 14.24
C GLU A 151 -2.23 24.45 15.06
N LEU A 152 -2.28 23.19 15.53
CA LEU A 152 -1.20 22.56 16.29
C LEU A 152 -0.11 21.92 15.41
N PHE A 153 -0.36 21.67 14.11
CA PHE A 153 0.50 20.82 13.27
C PHE A 153 0.83 21.36 11.86
N ASP A 154 0.32 22.53 11.45
CA ASP A 154 0.81 23.33 10.30
C ASP A 154 0.90 22.58 8.93
N LEU A 155 -0.19 21.94 8.50
CA LEU A 155 -0.24 21.17 7.23
C LEU A 155 -1.29 21.73 6.24
N ASN A 156 -0.89 21.96 4.97
CA ASN A 156 -1.71 22.55 3.90
C ASN A 156 -2.21 21.51 2.86
N ILE A 157 -3.48 21.62 2.42
CA ILE A 157 -4.27 20.62 1.66
C ILE A 157 -4.29 20.81 0.12
N LEU A 158 -3.54 21.77 -0.43
CA LEU A 158 -3.90 22.38 -1.73
C LEU A 158 -3.23 21.83 -3.03
N GLU A 159 -2.36 20.83 -3.00
CA GLU A 159 -1.58 20.44 -4.21
C GLU A 159 -2.13 19.27 -5.07
N PHE A 160 -3.27 18.67 -4.75
CA PHE A 160 -3.66 17.40 -5.40
C PHE A 160 -4.63 17.49 -6.59
N ARG A 161 -4.89 18.68 -7.14
CA ARG A 161 -5.79 18.83 -8.31
C ARG A 161 -5.10 19.52 -9.46
N LYS A 162 -4.31 18.78 -10.25
CA LYS A 162 -3.95 19.11 -11.63
C LYS A 162 -3.11 17.97 -12.19
N PHE A 163 -3.70 17.09 -12.99
CA PHE A 163 -3.20 16.78 -14.33
C PHE A 163 -4.11 15.74 -15.00
N GLY A 164 -4.50 16.01 -16.24
CA GLY A 164 -4.93 14.99 -17.19
C GLY A 164 -4.05 15.10 -18.44
N MET A 165 -3.93 14.04 -19.23
CA MET A 165 -3.89 14.07 -20.70
C MET A 165 -3.58 12.68 -21.31
N LYS A 166 -4.45 12.29 -22.25
CA LYS A 166 -4.25 11.82 -23.64
C LYS A 166 -2.90 11.19 -24.11
N GLU A 167 -3.05 9.97 -24.66
CA GLU A 167 -2.40 9.25 -25.79
C GLU A 167 -1.02 9.68 -26.35
N MET A 168 -0.08 8.72 -26.53
CA MET A 168 0.46 8.31 -27.86
C MET A 168 1.53 7.19 -27.85
N LEU A 169 1.24 6.11 -28.60
CA LEU A 169 2.05 5.32 -29.56
C LEU A 169 3.54 4.93 -29.34
N LEU A 170 3.73 3.61 -29.16
CA LEU A 170 4.65 2.66 -29.82
C LEU A 170 6.06 3.10 -30.28
N LYS A 171 7.09 2.39 -29.78
CA LYS A 171 8.20 1.88 -30.62
C LYS A 171 8.93 0.68 -29.98
N ASN A 172 9.04 -0.41 -30.76
CA ASN A 172 9.85 -1.60 -30.54
C ASN A 172 11.33 -1.26 -30.31
N LYS A 173 11.90 -1.69 -29.18
CA LYS A 173 13.29 -2.17 -29.08
C LYS A 173 13.40 -3.21 -27.98
N ARG A 174 14.22 -4.25 -28.22
CA ARG A 174 14.62 -5.26 -27.23
C ARG A 174 15.53 -4.57 -26.22
N GLU A 175 14.95 -3.91 -25.24
CA GLU A 175 15.70 -3.23 -24.17
C GLU A 175 15.16 -3.71 -22.84
N CYS A 176 16.08 -3.97 -21.92
CA CYS A 176 15.73 -4.21 -20.54
C CYS A 176 15.06 -2.95 -20.00
N PHE A 177 13.95 -3.12 -19.27
CA PHE A 177 13.12 -1.98 -18.91
C PHE A 177 13.82 -1.02 -17.93
N VAL A 178 14.89 -1.38 -17.21
CA VAL A 178 15.44 -0.52 -16.14
C VAL A 178 16.19 0.69 -16.73
N GLN A 179 15.84 1.90 -16.29
CA GLN A 179 16.61 3.12 -16.58
C GLN A 179 17.87 3.16 -15.71
N GLU A 180 19.02 3.53 -16.29
CA GLU A 180 20.24 3.91 -15.54
C GLU A 180 20.02 5.18 -14.72
#